data_AF-A0A958R502-F1
#
_entry.id   AF-A0A958R502-F1
#
_cell.length_a   1.000
_cell.length_b   1.000
_cell.length_c   1.000
_cell.angle_alpha   90.00
_cell.angle_beta   90.00
_cell.angle_gamma   90.00
#
_symmetry.space_group_name_H-M   'P 1'
#
loop_
_entity.id
_entity.type
_entity.pdbx_description
1 polymer ?
#
loop_
_entity_poly.entity_id
_entity_poly.type
_entity_poly.pdbx_seq_one_letter_code
_entity_poly.pdbx_strand_id
1 'polypeptide(L)'
;VFSFNFSVYAESVDQDAVKKTQELLKNRESVKEITKKDAKAKNADDLAKQVAGSEEDTQELYNIAAEVLPTLLKMNNNDPEKAATALAEYSKNPEKFLSKLPKETRDKIKALSQKIESKQHKQP
;
A
#
# COMPACT_ATOMS: atom_id res chain seq x y z
N VAL A 1 17.27 8.19 17.55
CA VAL A 1 17.19 6.72 17.67
C VAL A 1 15.73 6.39 17.93
N PHE A 2 14.98 5.99 16.90
CA PHE A 2 13.55 5.69 17.02
C PHE A 2 13.38 4.17 17.06
N SER A 3 13.01 3.65 18.22
CA SER A 3 12.69 2.24 18.42
C SER A 3 11.19 2.03 18.22
N PHE A 4 10.81 1.39 17.13
CA PHE A 4 9.45 0.89 16.93
C PHE A 4 9.28 -0.44 17.66
N ASN A 5 8.65 -0.42 18.84
CA ASN A 5 8.14 -1.65 19.45
C ASN A 5 6.76 -1.95 18.87
N PHE A 6 6.72 -2.83 17.87
CA PHE A 6 5.48 -3.37 17.32
C PHE A 6 5.13 -4.64 18.09
N SER A 7 4.56 -4.51 19.29
CA SER A 7 3.96 -5.67 19.97
C SER A 7 2.56 -5.89 19.41
N VAL A 8 2.47 -6.58 18.27
CA VAL A 8 1.22 -7.15 17.78
C VAL A 8 1.51 -8.59 17.38
N TYR A 9 1.17 -9.50 18.31
CA TYR A 9 0.96 -10.93 18.15
C TYR A 9 1.56 -11.58 16.89
N ALA A 10 2.72 -12.22 17.07
CA ALA A 10 3.24 -13.26 16.19
C ALA A 10 2.31 -14.49 16.25
N GLU A 11 1.15 -14.38 15.61
CA GLU A 11 0.34 -15.50 15.19
C GLU A 11 0.47 -15.52 13.67
N SER A 12 0.80 -16.68 13.10
CA SER A 12 0.93 -16.91 11.65
C SER A 12 -0.02 -16.02 10.85
N VAL A 13 0.48 -15.33 9.82
CA VAL A 13 -0.36 -14.48 8.96
C VAL A 13 -1.55 -15.31 8.49
N ASP A 14 -2.68 -15.03 9.10
CA ASP A 14 -3.94 -15.63 8.73
C ASP A 14 -4.25 -15.14 7.32
N GLN A 15 -4.37 -16.07 6.36
CA GLN A 15 -4.74 -15.71 5.00
C GLN A 15 -6.06 -14.93 4.98
N ASP A 16 -6.93 -15.14 5.97
CA ASP A 16 -8.17 -14.39 6.12
C ASP A 16 -7.92 -12.95 6.58
N ALA A 17 -6.88 -12.67 7.37
CA ALA A 17 -6.48 -11.30 7.71
C ALA A 17 -5.96 -10.54 6.49
N VAL A 18 -5.19 -11.21 5.63
CA VAL A 18 -4.72 -10.63 4.36
C VAL A 18 -5.90 -10.32 3.44
N LYS A 19 -6.80 -11.28 3.23
CA LYS A 19 -8.00 -11.08 2.41
C LYS A 19 -8.87 -9.95 2.92
N LYS A 20 -9.13 -9.91 4.24
CA LYS A 20 -9.88 -8.80 4.86
C LYS A 20 -9.21 -7.46 4.59
N THR A 21 -7.89 -7.39 4.70
CA THR A 21 -7.16 -6.14 4.40
C THR A 21 -7.29 -5.75 2.93
N GLN A 22 -7.22 -6.71 2.01
CA GLN A 22 -7.43 -6.46 0.58
C GLN A 22 -8.85 -5.96 0.29
N GLU A 23 -9.87 -6.55 0.91
CA GLU A 23 -11.27 -6.13 0.79
C GLU A 23 -11.48 -4.73 1.35
N LEU A 24 -10.92 -4.44 2.52
CA LEU A 24 -10.99 -3.12 3.14
C LEU A 24 -10.37 -2.05 2.24
N LEU A 25 -9.21 -2.31 1.63
CA LEU A 25 -8.56 -1.35 0.72
C LEU A 25 -9.34 -1.13 -0.58
N LYS A 26 -9.99 -2.18 -1.09
CA LYS A 26 -10.85 -2.09 -2.29
C LYS A 26 -12.18 -1.38 -2.01
N ASN A 27 -12.58 -1.25 -0.75
CA ASN A 27 -13.81 -0.58 -0.35
C ASN A 27 -13.52 0.82 0.22
N ARG A 28 -13.93 1.83 -0.54
CA ARG A 28 -13.74 3.24 -0.18
C ARG A 28 -14.40 3.63 1.15
N GLU A 29 -15.57 3.11 1.46
CA GLU A 29 -16.27 3.40 2.72
C GLU A 29 -15.54 2.78 3.90
N SER A 30 -15.02 1.57 3.73
CA SER A 30 -14.20 0.90 4.74
C SER A 30 -12.93 1.69 5.06
N VAL A 31 -12.23 2.21 4.04
CA VAL A 31 -11.07 3.08 4.25
C VAL A 31 -11.47 4.34 5.03
N LYS A 32 -12.57 5.01 4.67
CA LYS A 32 -13.07 6.20 5.39
C LYS A 32 -13.40 5.90 6.86
N GLU A 33 -13.96 4.74 7.15
CA GLU A 33 -14.29 4.35 8.52
C GLU A 33 -13.05 4.06 9.37
N ILE A 34 -12.00 3.47 8.77
CA ILE A 34 -10.73 3.21 9.46
C ILE A 34 -9.98 4.52 9.71
N THR A 35 -9.91 5.42 8.73
CA THR A 35 -9.16 6.68 8.86
C THR A 35 -9.79 7.64 9.86
N LYS A 36 -11.08 7.50 10.16
CA LYS A 36 -11.74 8.22 11.28
C LYS A 36 -11.29 7.74 12.66
N LYS A 37 -10.89 6.47 12.77
CA LYS A 37 -10.64 5.79 14.06
C LYS A 37 -9.14 5.62 14.35
N ASP A 38 -8.30 5.66 13.32
CA ASP A 38 -6.86 5.46 13.44
C ASP A 38 -6.08 6.63 12.80
N ALA A 39 -5.31 7.34 13.63
CA ALA A 39 -4.51 8.49 13.20
C ALA A 39 -3.38 8.10 12.22
N LYS A 40 -2.81 6.90 12.34
CA LYS A 40 -1.80 6.40 11.39
C LYS A 40 -2.45 6.08 10.05
N ALA A 41 -3.62 5.45 10.07
CA ALA A 41 -4.39 5.20 8.84
C ALA A 41 -4.76 6.51 8.15
N LYS A 42 -5.18 7.52 8.92
CA LYS A 42 -5.44 8.87 8.40
C LYS A 42 -4.22 9.48 7.71
N ASN A 43 -3.05 9.44 8.35
CA ASN A 43 -1.83 10.00 7.76
C ASN A 43 -1.44 9.27 6.45
N ALA A 44 -1.62 7.95 6.40
CA ALA A 44 -1.40 7.18 5.18
C ALA A 44 -2.40 7.56 4.06
N ASP A 45 -3.67 7.77 4.41
CA ASP A 45 -4.72 8.20 3.48
C ASP A 45 -4.49 9.62 2.95
N ASP A 46 -4.03 10.54 3.81
CA ASP A 46 -3.68 11.90 3.41
C ASP A 46 -2.48 11.90 2.44
N LEU A 47 -1.45 11.06 2.68
CA LEU A 47 -0.34 10.89 1.75
C LEU A 47 -0.79 10.27 0.42
N ALA A 48 -1.65 9.25 0.46
CA ALA A 48 -2.19 8.62 -0.73
C ALA A 48 -2.95 9.63 -1.62
N LYS A 49 -3.80 10.46 -1.01
CA LYS A 49 -4.53 11.52 -1.72
C LYS A 49 -3.60 12.60 -2.28
N GLN A 50 -2.57 12.99 -1.53
CA GLN A 50 -1.60 13.98 -1.98
C GLN A 50 -0.85 13.48 -3.22
N VAL A 51 -0.43 12.21 -3.22
CA VAL A 51 0.27 11.61 -4.37
C VAL A 51 -0.68 11.44 -5.56
N ALA A 52 -1.88 10.92 -5.32
CA ALA A 52 -2.82 10.59 -6.39
C ALA A 52 -3.52 11.81 -7.00
N GLY A 53 -3.71 12.89 -6.25
CA GLY A 53 -4.30 14.15 -6.71
C GLY A 53 -5.82 14.10 -7.00
N SER A 54 -6.43 12.92 -7.05
CA SER A 54 -7.88 12.74 -7.20
C SER A 54 -8.39 11.53 -6.42
N GLU A 55 -9.68 11.51 -6.09
CA GLU A 55 -10.29 10.40 -5.36
C GLU A 55 -10.30 9.10 -6.17
N GLU A 56 -10.46 9.20 -7.49
CA GLU A 56 -10.43 8.04 -8.41
C GLU A 56 -9.04 7.41 -8.42
N ASP A 57 -8.00 8.23 -8.60
CA ASP A 57 -6.61 7.76 -8.63
C ASP A 57 -6.17 7.25 -7.24
N THR A 58 -6.72 7.82 -6.16
CA THR A 58 -6.49 7.33 -4.79
C THR A 58 -7.06 5.93 -4.61
N GLN A 59 -8.26 5.67 -5.13
CA GLN A 59 -8.86 4.33 -5.07
C GLN A 59 -8.08 3.34 -5.94
N GLU A 60 -7.59 3.77 -7.11
CA GLU A 60 -6.72 2.96 -7.97
C GLU A 60 -5.41 2.60 -7.26
N LEU A 61 -4.82 3.54 -6.51
CA LEU A 61 -3.66 3.30 -5.66
C LEU A 61 -3.95 2.26 -4.57
N TYR A 62 -5.11 2.31 -3.91
CA TYR A 62 -5.50 1.30 -2.93
C TYR A 62 -5.73 -0.09 -3.53
N ASN A 63 -6.30 -0.16 -4.74
CA ASN A 63 -6.47 -1.42 -5.45
C ASN A 63 -5.11 -2.06 -5.75
N ILE A 64 -4.14 -1.26 -6.21
CA ILE A 64 -2.77 -1.73 -6.43
C ILE A 64 -2.13 -2.19 -5.11
N ALA A 65 -2.28 -1.42 -4.02
CA ALA A 65 -1.77 -1.80 -2.70
C ALA A 65 -2.34 -3.14 -2.22
N ALA A 66 -3.65 -3.38 -2.44
CA ALA A 66 -4.30 -4.65 -2.16
C ALA A 66 -3.70 -5.82 -2.98
N GLU A 67 -3.32 -5.59 -4.24
CA GLU A 67 -2.66 -6.62 -5.07
C GLU A 67 -1.21 -6.89 -4.66
N VAL A 68 -0.52 -5.87 -4.15
CA VAL A 68 0.88 -5.96 -3.72
C VAL A 68 1.03 -6.73 -2.40
N LEU A 69 0.08 -6.58 -1.47
CA LEU A 69 0.15 -7.15 -0.11
C LEU A 69 0.48 -8.66 -0.07
N PRO A 70 -0.23 -9.55 -0.81
CA PRO A 70 0.09 -10.98 -0.81
C PRO A 70 1.49 -11.27 -1.35
N THR A 71 1.93 -10.52 -2.37
CA THR A 71 3.27 -10.66 -2.95
C THR A 71 4.33 -10.28 -1.93
N LEU A 72 4.14 -9.14 -1.25
CA LEU A 72 5.04 -8.66 -0.21
C LEU A 72 5.18 -9.69 0.93
N LEU A 73 4.05 -10.27 1.38
CA LEU A 73 4.07 -11.30 2.42
C LEU A 73 4.77 -12.57 1.94
N LYS A 74 4.45 -13.06 0.74
CA LYS A 74 5.07 -14.26 0.16
C LYS A 74 6.58 -14.10 0.03
N MET A 75 7.07 -12.93 -0.38
CA MET A 75 8.49 -12.61 -0.47
C MET A 75 9.22 -12.61 0.87
N ASN A 76 8.48 -12.47 1.97
CA ASN A 76 8.99 -12.41 3.33
C ASN A 76 8.59 -13.64 4.15
N ASN A 77 8.36 -14.79 3.50
CA ASN A 77 7.99 -16.06 4.14
C ASN A 77 6.66 -15.99 4.93
N ASN A 78 5.70 -15.19 4.45
CA ASN A 78 4.41 -14.93 5.11
C ASN A 78 4.56 -14.37 6.53
N ASP A 79 5.64 -13.65 6.79
CA ASP A 79 5.92 -12.99 8.06
C ASP A 79 5.58 -11.49 7.95
N PRO A 80 4.63 -10.97 8.75
CA PRO A 80 4.13 -9.61 8.61
C PRO A 80 5.13 -8.58 9.15
N GLU A 81 5.93 -8.94 10.17
CA GLU A 81 6.97 -8.09 10.72
C GLU A 81 8.14 -7.94 9.73
N LYS A 82 8.53 -9.06 9.10
CA LYS A 82 9.52 -9.03 8.01
C LYS A 82 8.99 -8.27 6.80
N ALA A 83 7.72 -8.44 6.45
CA ALA A 83 7.09 -7.69 5.36
C ALA A 83 7.09 -6.17 5.63
N ALA A 84 6.74 -5.74 6.83
CA ALA A 84 6.78 -4.33 7.23
C ALA A 84 8.22 -3.77 7.21
N THR A 85 9.18 -4.54 7.72
CA THR A 85 10.60 -4.18 7.70
C THR A 85 11.12 -4.05 6.27
N ALA A 86 10.83 -5.04 5.42
CA ALA A 86 11.20 -5.03 4.01
C ALA A 86 10.58 -3.85 3.27
N LEU A 87 9.33 -3.46 3.59
CA LEU A 87 8.69 -2.29 3.01
C LEU A 87 9.46 -0.99 3.34
N ALA A 88 9.97 -0.86 4.56
CA ALA A 88 10.81 0.27 4.96
C ALA A 88 12.20 0.26 4.28
N GLU A 89 12.69 -0.90 3.85
CA GLU A 89 13.90 -0.99 3.01
C GLU A 89 13.59 -0.64 1.55
N TYR A 90 12.46 -1.12 1.04
CA TYR A 90 11.99 -0.85 -0.32
C TYR A 90 11.67 0.62 -0.56
N SER A 91 11.25 1.37 0.46
CA SER A 91 11.09 2.83 0.34
C SER A 91 12.40 3.56 0.02
N LYS A 92 13.56 2.97 0.37
CA LYS A 92 14.88 3.52 0.04
C LYS A 92 15.35 3.12 -1.36
N ASN A 93 14.79 2.05 -1.92
CA ASN A 93 15.09 1.59 -3.27
C ASN A 93 13.82 1.02 -3.95
N PRO A 94 12.96 1.92 -4.47
CA PRO A 94 11.67 1.53 -5.03
C PRO A 94 11.81 0.68 -6.29
N GLU A 95 12.87 0.85 -7.08
CA GLU A 95 13.12 0.06 -8.30
C GLU A 95 13.35 -1.42 -7.97
N LYS A 96 14.12 -1.70 -6.91
CA LYS A 96 14.35 -3.07 -6.45
C LYS A 96 13.04 -3.74 -6.03
N PHE A 97 12.13 -2.99 -5.40
CA PHE A 97 10.82 -3.52 -5.07
C PHE A 97 9.97 -3.79 -6.31
N LEU A 98 9.88 -2.81 -7.21
CA LEU A 98 9.12 -2.93 -8.45
C LEU A 98 9.56 -4.16 -9.24
N SER A 99 10.86 -4.44 -9.35
CA SER A 99 11.38 -5.60 -10.09
C SER A 99 10.87 -6.96 -9.58
N LYS A 100 10.50 -7.04 -8.30
CA LYS A 100 10.01 -8.26 -7.65
C LYS A 100 8.50 -8.45 -7.74
N LEU A 101 7.76 -7.43 -8.18
CA LEU A 101 6.31 -7.53 -8.34
C LEU A 101 5.94 -8.28 -9.64
N PRO A 102 4.77 -8.93 -9.70
CA PRO A 102 4.21 -9.48 -10.93
C PRO A 102 4.16 -8.43 -12.05
N LYS A 103 4.34 -8.86 -13.30
CA LYS A 103 4.34 -7.96 -14.46
C LYS A 103 3.07 -7.09 -14.52
N GLU A 104 1.91 -7.71 -14.29
CA GLU A 104 0.62 -7.01 -14.31
C GLU A 104 0.57 -5.88 -13.26
N THR A 105 1.00 -6.15 -12.03
CA THR A 105 1.04 -5.14 -10.96
C THR A 105 2.01 -4.01 -11.29
N ARG A 106 3.18 -4.32 -11.89
CA ARG A 106 4.12 -3.29 -12.37
C ARG A 106 3.52 -2.42 -13.47
N ASP A 107 2.81 -3.03 -14.41
CA ASP A 107 2.17 -2.32 -15.51
C ASP A 107 1.08 -1.37 -14.98
N LYS A 108 0.28 -1.81 -13.99
CA LYS A 108 -0.71 -0.96 -13.30
C LYS A 108 -0.07 0.22 -12.58
N ILE A 109 1.02 -0.01 -11.83
CA ILE A 109 1.78 1.06 -11.16
C ILE A 109 2.28 2.08 -12.20
N LYS A 110 2.86 1.60 -13.31
CA LYS A 110 3.36 2.46 -14.38
C LYS A 110 2.24 3.28 -15.02
N ALA A 111 1.11 2.64 -15.34
CA ALA A 111 -0.05 3.30 -15.94
C ALA A 111 -0.61 4.39 -15.02
N LEU A 112 -0.77 4.08 -13.72
CA LEU A 112 -1.23 5.05 -12.73
C LEU A 112 -0.24 6.21 -12.57
N SER A 113 1.08 5.95 -12.51
CA SER A 113 2.10 7.00 -12.45
C SER A 113 2.00 7.95 -13.64
N GLN A 114 1.92 7.41 -14.86
CA GLN A 114 1.78 8.21 -16.07
C GLN A 114 0.49 9.03 -16.09
N LYS A 115 -0.61 8.45 -15.59
CA LYS A 115 -1.92 9.12 -15.46
C LYS A 115 -1.82 10.30 -14.49
N ILE A 116 -1.18 10.11 -13.34
CA ILE A 116 -0.99 11.15 -12.31
C ILE A 116 -0.07 12.27 -12.83
N GLU A 117 1.10 11.93 -13.37
CA GLU A 117 2.05 12.89 -13.95
C GLU A 117 1.40 13.76 -15.03
N SER A 118 0.63 13.13 -15.93
CA SER A 118 -0.09 13.83 -17.00
C SER A 118 -1.15 14.81 -16.48
N LYS A 119 -1.72 14.57 -15.30
CA LYS A 119 -2.70 15.47 -14.65
C LYS A 119 -1.98 16.59 -13.90
N GLN A 120 -0.87 16.29 -13.22
CA GLN A 120 -0.07 17.29 -12.51
C GLN A 120 0.56 18.32 -13.46
N HIS A 121 0.99 17.89 -14.66
CA HIS A 121 1.53 18.79 -15.69
C HIS A 121 0.45 19.60 -16.44
N LYS A 122 -0.84 19.31 -16.25
CA LYS A 122 -1.96 20.01 -16.90
C LYS A 122 -2.68 21.02 -16.00
N GLN A 123 -2.19 21.27 -14.78
CA GLN A 123 -2.67 22.38 -13.95
C GLN A 123 -1.91 23.68 -14.32
N PRO A 124 -2.58 24.71 -14.88
CA PRO A 124 -1.99 26.03 -15.10
C PRO A 124 -1.76 26.80 -13.80
#